data_AF-A0A820JSP0-F1
#
_entry.id   AF-A0A820JSP0-F1
#
_cell.length_a   1.000
_cell.length_b   1.000
_cell.length_c   1.000
_cell.angle_alpha   90.00
_cell.angle_beta   90.00
_cell.angle_gamma   90.00
#
_symmetry.space_group_name_H-M   'P 1'
#
loop_
_entity.id
_entity.type
_entity.pdbx_description
1 polymer ?
#
loop_
_entity_poly.entity_id
_entity_poly.type
_entity_poly.pdbx_seq_one_letter_code
_entity_poly.pdbx_strand_id
1 'polypeptide(L)' 'TWADLFFYDLGETILQCDRNSLNTYPWLKQNRAEVAKQPRIAEYLKNGPKTPF' A
#
# COMPACT_ATOMS: atom_id res chain seq x y z
N THR A 1 -11.53 3.71 3.66
CA THR A 1 -11.91 5.09 3.26
C THR A 1 -10.86 5.62 2.29
N TRP A 2 -11.03 6.85 1.78
CA TRP A 2 -10.03 7.46 0.90
C TRP A 2 -8.65 7.59 1.57
N ALA A 3 -8.61 7.80 2.88
CA ALA A 3 -7.35 7.87 3.64
C ALA A 3 -6.55 6.55 3.60
N ASP A 4 -7.23 5.40 3.67
CA ASP A 4 -6.57 4.09 3.60
C ASP A 4 -5.97 3.84 2.21
N LEU A 5 -6.69 4.26 1.15
CA LEU A 5 -6.20 4.16 -0.23
C LEU A 5 -5.01 5.10 -0.46
N PHE A 6 -5.10 6.35 0.02
CA PHE A 6 -4.01 7.31 -0.07
C PHE A 6 -2.77 6.81 0.67
N PHE A 7 -2.94 6.25 1.87
CA PHE A 7 -1.81 5.67 2.61
C PHE A 7 -1.24 4.42 1.93
N TYR A 8 -2.08 3.60 1.31
CA TYR A 8 -1.61 2.46 0.52
C TYR A 8 -0.69 2.90 -0.62
N ASP A 9 -1.10 3.91 -1.38
CA ASP A 9 -0.33 4.48 -2.48
C ASP A 9 0.97 5.15 -1.97
N LEU A 10 0.85 6.16 -1.09
CA LEU A 10 1.99 6.88 -0.53
C LEU A 10 3.01 5.96 0.16
N GLY A 11 2.52 4.94 0.88
CA GLY A 11 3.43 4.05 1.59
C GLY A 11 4.20 3.10 0.66
N GLU A 12 3.84 2.94 -0.62
CA GLU A 12 4.73 2.29 -1.59
C GLU A 12 6.02 3.10 -1.75
N THR A 13 5.91 4.42 -1.95
CA THR A 13 7.06 5.33 -2.01
C THR A 13 7.87 5.30 -0.71
N ILE A 14 7.20 5.39 0.45
CA ILE A 14 7.89 5.36 1.75
C ILE A 14 8.69 4.05 1.92
N LEU A 15 8.13 2.91 1.54
CA LEU A 15 8.79 1.60 1.64
C LEU A 15 9.91 1.42 0.61
N GLN A 16 9.84 2.09 -0.54
CA GLN A 16 10.95 2.14 -1.51
C GLN A 16 12.14 2.94 -0.94
N CYS A 17 11.88 4.06 -0.24
CA CYS A 17 12.92 4.85 0.41
C CYS A 17 13.52 4.13 1.62
N ASP A 18 12.70 3.53 2.47
CA ASP A 18 13.12 2.73 3.61
C ASP A 18 12.13 1.57 3.86
N ARG A 19 12.59 0.34 3.62
CA ARG A 19 11.80 -0.89 3.83
C ARG A 19 11.41 -1.12 5.28
N ASN A 20 12.10 -0.49 6.23
CA ASN A 20 11.86 -0.65 7.67
C ASN A 20 11.01 0.47 8.28
N SER A 21 10.63 1.47 7.50
CA SER A 21 9.85 2.66 7.91
C SER A 21 8.55 2.35 8.67
N LEU A 22 7.97 1.18 8.46
CA LEU A 22 6.74 0.73 9.13
C LEU A 22 6.96 -0.27 10.27
N ASN A 23 8.21 -0.63 10.62
CA ASN A 23 8.49 -1.66 11.62
C ASN A 23 7.95 -1.33 13.01
N THR A 24 7.94 -0.05 13.38
CA THR A 24 7.39 0.43 14.64
C THR A 24 5.87 0.63 14.61
N TYR A 25 5.24 0.48 13.44
CA TYR A 25 3.82 0.77 13.21
C TYR A 25 3.07 -0.45 12.60
N PRO A 26 2.90 -1.56 13.35
CA PRO A 26 2.33 -2.79 12.82
C PRO A 26 0.88 -2.63 12.31
N TRP A 27 0.09 -1.73 12.89
CA TRP A 27 -1.27 -1.45 12.43
C TRP A 27 -1.30 -0.82 11.03
N LEU A 28 -0.26 -0.06 10.65
CA LEU A 28 -0.14 0.48 9.29
C LEU A 28 0.20 -0.62 8.28
N LYS A 29 1.03 -1.59 8.67
CA LYS A 29 1.26 -2.79 7.85
C LYS A 29 -0.04 -3.58 7.64
N GLN A 30 -0.81 -3.77 8.71
CA GLN A 30 -2.11 -4.44 8.65
C GLN A 30 -3.08 -3.67 7.74
N ASN A 31 -3.20 -2.35 7.90
CA ASN A 31 -4.06 -1.51 7.06
C ASN A 31 -3.74 -1.68 5.58
N ARG A 32 -2.46 -1.63 5.20
CA ARG A 32 -2.03 -1.87 3.81
C ARG A 32 -2.41 -3.27 3.32
N ALA A 33 -2.18 -4.29 4.14
CA ALA A 33 -2.53 -5.66 3.78
C ALA A 33 -4.04 -5.84 3.57
N GLU A 34 -4.88 -5.19 4.37
CA GLU A 34 -6.33 -5.22 4.20
C GLU A 34 -6.82 -4.43 2.98
N VAL A 35 -6.19 -3.30 2.65
CA VAL A 35 -6.50 -2.54 1.43
C VAL A 35 -6.22 -3.39 0.18
N ALA A 36 -5.08 -4.08 0.13
CA ALA A 36 -4.71 -4.95 -1.00
C ALA A 36 -5.68 -6.12 -1.24
N LYS A 37 -6.43 -6.55 -0.21
CA LYS A 37 -7.41 -7.64 -0.32
C LYS A 37 -8.76 -7.20 -0.90
N GLN A 38 -9.04 -5.89 -0.95
CA GLN A 38 -10.33 -5.40 -1.45
C GLN A 38 -10.49 -5.76 -2.93
N PRO A 39 -11.61 -6.37 -3.38
CA PRO A 39 -11.69 -7.00 -4.70
C PRO A 39 -11.29 -6.10 -5.88
N ARG A 40 -11.80 -4.86 -5.89
CA ARG A 40 -11.49 -3.89 -6.96
C ARG A 40 -10.04 -3.39 -6.90
N ILE A 41 -9.48 -3.28 -5.71
CA ILE A 41 -8.08 -2.88 -5.52
C ILE A 41 -7.16 -4.04 -5.93
N ALA A 42 -7.45 -5.26 -5.51
CA ALA A 42 -6.71 -6.45 -5.91
C ALA A 42 -6.70 -6.63 -7.44
N GLU A 43 -7.84 -6.42 -8.08
CA GLU A 43 -7.96 -6.44 -9.55
C GLU A 43 -7.11 -5.33 -10.19
N TYR A 44 -7.19 -4.11 -9.67
CA TYR A 44 -6.37 -2.99 -10.15
C TYR A 44 -4.87 -3.24 -9.98
N LEU A 45 -4.42 -3.74 -8.83
CA LEU A 45 -3.00 -4.01 -8.56
C LEU A 45 -2.43 -5.14 -9.43
N LYS A 46 -3.28 -6.08 -9.86
CA LYS A 46 -2.93 -7.17 -10.77
C LYS A 46 -2.78 -6.69 -12.21
N ASN A 47 -3.69 -5.82 -12.66
CA ASN A 47 -3.80 -5.40 -14.07
C ASN A 47 -3.15 -4.03 -14.36
N GLY A 48 -2.85 -3.26 -13.31
CA GLY A 48 -2.35 -1.89 -13.42
C GLY A 48 -0.93 -1.85 -14.00
N PRO A 49 -0.58 -0.75 -14.70
CA PRO A 49 0.76 -0.56 -15.24
C PRO A 49 1.77 -0.55 -14.09
N LYS A 50 2.90 -1.25 -14.26
CA LYS A 50 4.02 -1.17 -13.32
C LYS A 50 4.84 0.07 -13.65
N THR A 51 4.80 1.05 -12.77
CA THR A 51 5.62 2.26 -12.85
C THR A 51 6.85 2.11 -11.96
N PRO A 52 7.98 2.73 -12.33
CA PRO A 52 9.18 2.75 -11.49
C PRO A 52 9.06 3.68 -10.29
N PHE A 53 7.99 4.48 -10.24
CA PHE A 53 7.62 5.39 -9.16
C PHE A 53 6.28 4.93 -8.60
#